data_AF-A0A1G4KGL4-F1
#
_entry.id   AF-A0A1G4KGL4-F1
#
_cell.length_a   1.000
_cell.length_b   1.000
_cell.length_c   1.000
_cell.angle_alpha   90.00
_cell.angle_beta   90.00
_cell.angle_gamma   90.00
#
_symmetry.space_group_name_H-M   'P 1'
#
loop_
_entity.id
_entity.type
_entity.pdbx_description
1 polymer ?
#
loop_
_entity_poly.entity_id
_entity_poly.type
_entity_poly.pdbx_seq_one_letter_code
_entity_poly.pdbx_strand_id
1 'polypeptide(L)'
;MSSSPQAIDQVEFLPRPSGKADGKHHIVIVGAGIIGVCTAYYLTRHPSFDSSTHHITVLESKRVAGGASGKAGGLLATWAFPQQIVPLSFQLHQELSDEYDGENQWDYRRLTTVSIEADVQNVSDLVDKEDSASNKSTNSRSHTLATRKKSCETTTSNKKKRCAKTSRSDRTGSGDDDDDENDSDDESDDEDLEPVETAPSNTVDAGAGSDSDEIQESCGMNSSSVPQSSELPQDLNWIRTQLVRDWSSLGGTDSTAQVHPYKFTYFILHEAMKTGAVDLILGKVNEIKYNDMGCASGVSYIPTSEEFEGKSDEVETLDAQQVVLAMGPWTSRLLPDCPISGLRAHSITIKPSTGTVSPYAIFTELKIGRNNYFSPEMYARKDEVYVCGEGDTLVELPETSDAVEVVREKCDELYHYVSKLSPNLSRGHILKRQACYLPVLNVPTSSGPLVGETNLEGLYLASGHSCWGINNAPGTGKIMSELLLDGAATSADISALDPGLYFDASVLE
;
A
#
# COMPACT_ATOMS: atom_id res chain seq x y z
N MET A 1 35.39 14.47 -3.34
CA MET A 1 34.63 13.92 -4.48
C MET A 1 33.20 13.82 -4.03
N SER A 2 32.22 14.25 -4.83
CA SER A 2 30.82 13.93 -4.51
C SER A 2 30.59 12.49 -4.90
N SER A 3 30.21 11.63 -3.95
CA SER A 3 29.44 10.44 -4.30
C SER A 3 28.12 10.89 -4.95
N SER A 4 27.59 10.07 -5.84
CA SER A 4 26.14 10.09 -6.08
C SER A 4 25.45 9.70 -4.76
N PRO A 5 24.24 10.19 -4.47
CA PRO A 5 23.37 9.47 -3.56
C PRO A 5 23.33 7.99 -4.00
N GLN A 6 23.57 7.08 -3.06
CA GLN A 6 23.22 5.67 -3.28
C GLN A 6 21.70 5.61 -3.39
N ALA A 7 21.20 4.79 -4.30
CA ALA A 7 19.76 4.62 -4.41
C ALA A 7 19.26 3.89 -3.16
N ILE A 8 18.18 4.39 -2.55
CA ILE A 8 17.72 3.95 -1.21
C ILE A 8 17.37 2.46 -1.16
N ASP A 9 17.07 1.89 -2.33
CA ASP A 9 16.74 0.50 -2.60
C ASP A 9 17.95 -0.46 -2.68
N GLN A 10 19.19 0.05 -2.64
CA GLN A 10 20.41 -0.76 -2.65
C GLN A 10 20.70 -1.40 -1.29
N VAL A 11 19.96 -2.46 -0.94
CA VAL A 11 20.21 -3.31 0.23
C VAL A 11 20.97 -4.57 -0.22
N GLU A 12 22.05 -4.91 0.49
CA GLU A 12 22.76 -6.17 0.30
C GLU A 12 22.03 -7.30 1.01
N PHE A 13 21.53 -8.28 0.26
CA PHE A 13 20.97 -9.52 0.79
C PHE A 13 22.00 -10.65 0.69
N LEU A 14 21.99 -11.56 1.65
CA LEU A 14 22.80 -12.77 1.61
C LEU A 14 22.03 -13.90 0.88
N PRO A 15 22.71 -14.74 0.09
CA PRO A 15 22.09 -15.92 -0.54
C PRO A 15 21.83 -17.05 0.46
N ARG A 16 22.52 -17.04 1.62
CA ARG A 16 22.52 -18.07 2.66
C ARG A 16 22.81 -17.44 4.04
N PRO A 17 22.56 -18.15 5.16
CA PRO A 17 22.87 -17.65 6.50
C PRO A 17 24.38 -17.42 6.67
N SER A 18 24.73 -16.39 7.46
CA SER A 18 26.11 -15.92 7.61
C SER A 18 26.98 -16.69 8.61
N GLY A 19 26.36 -17.58 9.41
CA GLY A 19 26.99 -18.19 10.60
C GLY A 19 27.20 -17.23 11.80
N LYS A 20 26.78 -15.95 11.70
CA LYS A 20 26.88 -14.99 12.82
C LYS A 20 25.95 -15.32 14.01
N ALA A 21 24.98 -16.20 13.80
CA ALA A 21 24.06 -16.71 14.82
C ALA A 21 24.67 -17.84 15.67
N ASP A 22 25.76 -18.47 15.20
CA ASP A 22 26.33 -19.66 15.83
C ASP A 22 26.77 -19.38 17.28
N GLY A 23 26.13 -20.08 18.23
CA GLY A 23 26.41 -19.91 19.67
C GLY A 23 25.76 -18.68 20.31
N LYS A 24 24.81 -18.03 19.64
CA LYS A 24 24.03 -16.88 20.13
C LYS A 24 22.54 -17.20 20.27
N HIS A 25 21.81 -16.31 20.94
CA HIS A 25 20.35 -16.25 20.89
C HIS A 25 19.92 -15.65 19.55
N HIS A 26 19.26 -16.45 18.72
CA HIS A 26 18.93 -16.11 17.35
C HIS A 26 17.42 -15.86 17.19
N ILE A 27 17.09 -14.68 16.67
CA ILE A 27 15.72 -14.23 16.39
C ILE A 27 15.53 -14.20 14.86
N VAL A 28 14.59 -14.99 14.35
CA VAL A 28 14.22 -14.99 12.92
C VAL A 28 12.95 -14.16 12.73
N ILE A 29 12.98 -13.23 11.79
CA ILE A 29 11.82 -12.38 11.44
C ILE A 29 11.41 -12.67 10.01
N VAL A 30 10.19 -13.16 9.81
CA VAL A 30 9.66 -13.58 8.51
C VAL A 30 8.83 -12.43 7.91
N GLY A 31 9.42 -11.75 6.93
CA GLY A 31 8.82 -10.67 6.13
C GLY A 31 9.54 -9.33 6.28
N ALA A 32 10.15 -8.81 5.22
CA ALA A 32 10.74 -7.47 5.18
C ALA A 32 9.70 -6.39 4.78
N GLY A 33 8.48 -6.54 5.29
CA GLY A 33 7.51 -5.46 5.39
C GLY A 33 7.85 -4.53 6.57
N ILE A 34 7.19 -3.38 6.66
CA ILE A 34 7.53 -2.35 7.65
C ILE A 34 7.44 -2.85 9.10
N ILE A 35 6.54 -3.80 9.41
CA ILE A 35 6.40 -4.37 10.76
C ILE A 35 7.67 -5.14 11.16
N GLY A 36 8.10 -6.12 10.36
CA GLY A 36 9.31 -6.89 10.64
C GLY A 36 10.58 -6.04 10.63
N VAL A 37 10.64 -5.05 9.73
CA VAL A 37 11.71 -4.05 9.68
C VAL A 37 11.78 -3.19 10.95
N CYS A 38 10.65 -2.67 11.44
CA CYS A 38 10.61 -1.93 12.71
C CYS A 38 10.95 -2.83 13.90
N THR A 39 10.51 -4.10 13.92
CA THR A 39 10.91 -5.07 14.95
C THR A 39 12.43 -5.27 14.98
N ALA A 40 13.07 -5.51 13.83
CA ALA A 40 14.53 -5.61 13.75
C ALA A 40 15.24 -4.33 14.23
N TYR A 41 14.73 -3.16 13.81
CA TYR A 41 15.27 -1.86 14.22
C TYR A 41 15.24 -1.66 15.75
N TYR A 42 14.08 -1.86 16.39
CA TYR A 42 13.95 -1.64 17.83
C TYR A 42 14.67 -2.72 18.65
N LEU A 43 14.70 -3.98 18.20
CA LEU A 43 15.53 -5.02 18.83
C LEU A 43 17.00 -4.59 18.92
N THR A 44 17.61 -4.14 17.80
CA THR A 44 19.02 -3.71 17.79
C THR A 44 19.35 -2.48 18.67
N ARG A 45 18.32 -1.81 19.19
CA ARG A 45 18.40 -0.60 20.02
C ARG A 45 17.86 -0.81 21.44
N HIS A 46 17.41 -2.04 21.76
CA HIS A 46 16.87 -2.37 23.07
C HIS A 46 18.00 -2.50 24.11
N PRO A 47 17.84 -1.99 25.35
CA PRO A 47 18.90 -2.06 26.37
C PRO A 47 19.38 -3.48 26.72
N SER A 48 18.52 -4.47 26.53
CA SER A 48 18.80 -5.90 26.76
C SER A 48 19.50 -6.60 25.59
N PHE A 49 19.59 -5.96 24.41
CA PHE A 49 20.20 -6.53 23.20
C PHE A 49 21.72 -6.31 23.17
N ASP A 50 22.48 -7.38 22.99
CA ASP A 50 23.94 -7.36 22.83
C ASP A 50 24.33 -8.20 21.62
N SER A 51 24.94 -7.57 20.61
CA SER A 51 25.34 -8.20 19.35
C SER A 51 26.40 -9.31 19.49
N SER A 52 27.05 -9.44 20.66
CA SER A 52 27.94 -10.55 20.97
C SER A 52 27.19 -11.82 21.39
N THR A 53 26.00 -11.69 21.98
CA THR A 53 25.16 -12.79 22.48
C THR A 53 23.86 -12.99 21.71
N HIS A 54 23.47 -12.03 20.87
CA HIS A 54 22.27 -12.05 20.04
C HIS A 54 22.59 -11.93 18.54
N HIS A 55 21.71 -12.46 17.70
CA HIS A 55 21.71 -12.23 16.25
C HIS A 55 20.29 -12.18 15.70
N ILE A 56 20.07 -11.47 14.59
CA ILE A 56 18.77 -11.37 13.92
C ILE A 56 18.94 -11.74 12.44
N THR A 57 18.05 -12.59 11.92
CA THR A 57 17.91 -12.82 10.48
C THR A 57 16.52 -12.43 10.01
N VAL A 58 16.44 -11.51 9.04
CA VAL A 58 15.21 -11.16 8.34
C VAL A 58 15.12 -11.99 7.06
N LEU A 59 14.06 -12.80 6.92
CA LEU A 59 13.75 -13.56 5.71
C LEU A 59 12.68 -12.84 4.90
N GLU A 60 12.92 -12.64 3.61
CA GLU A 60 11.98 -12.00 2.69
C GLU A 60 11.77 -12.83 1.42
N SER A 61 10.52 -13.12 1.08
CA SER A 61 10.16 -14.01 -0.04
C SER A 61 10.60 -13.49 -1.40
N LYS A 62 10.55 -12.16 -1.64
CA LYS A 62 10.84 -11.56 -2.95
C LYS A 62 11.64 -10.27 -2.90
N ARG A 63 11.18 -9.26 -2.16
CA ARG A 63 11.88 -7.96 -2.06
C ARG A 63 11.38 -7.15 -0.86
N VAL A 64 12.29 -6.39 -0.25
CA VAL A 64 11.96 -5.46 0.85
C VAL A 64 10.83 -4.51 0.42
N ALA A 65 9.87 -4.29 1.33
CA ALA A 65 8.62 -3.56 1.06
C ALA A 65 7.80 -4.13 -0.14
N GLY A 66 7.88 -5.44 -0.40
CA GLY A 66 7.28 -6.10 -1.56
C GLY A 66 5.74 -5.99 -1.67
N GLY A 67 5.06 -6.24 -0.54
CA GLY A 67 3.61 -6.17 -0.38
C GLY A 67 3.08 -4.76 -0.12
N ALA A 68 2.13 -4.62 0.82
CA ALA A 68 1.48 -3.35 1.12
C ALA A 68 2.46 -2.23 1.54
N SER A 69 3.52 -2.54 2.29
CA SER A 69 4.43 -1.52 2.85
C SER A 69 5.10 -0.63 1.81
N GLY A 70 5.43 -1.12 0.61
CA GLY A 70 6.01 -0.32 -0.47
C GLY A 70 4.97 0.31 -1.41
N LYS A 71 3.68 0.00 -1.23
CA LYS A 71 2.58 0.37 -2.12
C LYS A 71 1.53 1.28 -1.45
N ALA A 72 1.45 1.30 -0.12
CA ALA A 72 0.50 2.10 0.65
C ALA A 72 0.67 3.62 0.50
N GLY A 73 -0.35 4.38 0.93
CA GLY A 73 -0.37 5.84 0.85
C GLY A 73 0.54 6.57 1.84
N GLY A 74 0.64 6.08 3.08
CA GLY A 74 1.56 6.57 4.10
C GLY A 74 1.04 7.69 5.01
N LEU A 75 -0.28 7.85 5.12
CA LEU A 75 -0.92 8.68 6.15
C LEU A 75 -0.61 8.16 7.56
N LEU A 76 -0.39 9.10 8.48
CA LEU A 76 -0.24 8.88 9.91
C LEU A 76 -1.28 9.73 10.65
N ALA A 77 -1.95 9.18 11.66
CA ALA A 77 -3.01 9.87 12.40
C ALA A 77 -3.13 9.39 13.85
N THR A 78 -3.37 10.31 14.79
CA THR A 78 -3.66 9.97 16.19
C THR A 78 -5.01 9.27 16.38
N TRP A 79 -5.92 9.42 15.41
CA TRP A 79 -7.24 8.76 15.36
C TRP A 79 -7.26 7.46 14.55
N ALA A 80 -6.10 6.97 14.11
CA ALA A 80 -5.96 5.64 13.53
C ALA A 80 -6.30 4.52 14.54
N PHE A 81 -6.29 3.26 14.09
CA PHE A 81 -6.58 2.08 14.91
C PHE A 81 -5.42 1.07 14.90
N PRO A 82 -5.09 0.34 15.99
CA PRO A 82 -5.72 0.32 17.31
C PRO A 82 -5.17 1.40 18.25
N GLN A 83 -6.04 1.96 19.11
CA GLN A 83 -5.65 3.00 20.08
C GLN A 83 -4.64 2.50 21.15
N GLN A 84 -4.47 1.19 21.30
CA GLN A 84 -3.40 0.54 22.06
C GLN A 84 -2.00 0.90 21.52
N ILE A 85 -1.83 0.98 20.19
CA ILE A 85 -0.52 1.17 19.52
C ILE A 85 -0.37 2.60 18.99
N VAL A 86 -1.47 3.21 18.53
CA VAL A 86 -1.46 4.45 17.73
C VAL A 86 -0.78 5.64 18.44
N PRO A 87 -1.04 5.96 19.73
CA PRO A 87 -0.40 7.09 20.40
C PRO A 87 1.12 6.93 20.49
N LEU A 88 1.59 5.75 20.90
CA LEU A 88 3.01 5.39 20.95
C LEU A 88 3.65 5.48 19.56
N SER A 89 3.02 4.87 18.55
CA SER A 89 3.57 4.78 17.21
C SER A 89 3.63 6.13 16.50
N PHE A 90 2.63 6.99 16.71
CA PHE A 90 2.60 8.35 16.16
C PHE A 90 3.66 9.26 16.80
N GLN A 91 3.95 9.09 18.10
CA GLN A 91 5.09 9.73 18.76
C GLN A 91 6.42 9.23 18.18
N LEU A 92 6.61 7.92 18.06
CA LEU A 92 7.84 7.32 17.53
C LEU A 92 8.13 7.74 16.08
N HIS A 93 7.11 7.94 15.24
CA HIS A 93 7.27 8.51 13.89
C HIS A 93 7.88 9.93 13.91
N GLN A 94 7.51 10.76 14.88
CA GLN A 94 8.10 12.10 15.06
C GLN A 94 9.54 11.98 15.58
N GLU A 95 9.78 11.15 16.61
CA GLU A 95 11.12 10.93 17.18
C GLU A 95 12.13 10.42 16.14
N LEU A 96 11.74 9.43 15.32
CA LEU A 96 12.56 8.93 14.22
C LEU A 96 12.85 10.03 13.18
N SER A 97 11.87 10.89 12.86
CA SER A 97 12.10 11.99 11.92
C SER A 97 13.07 13.05 12.48
N ASP A 98 13.02 13.32 13.78
CA ASP A 98 13.89 14.27 14.45
C ASP A 98 15.31 13.71 14.65
N GLU A 99 15.46 12.39 14.82
CA GLU A 99 16.75 11.68 14.94
C GLU A 99 17.50 11.59 13.59
N TYR A 100 16.81 11.30 12.48
CA TYR A 100 17.44 10.95 11.19
C TYR A 100 17.19 11.93 10.03
N ASP A 101 16.63 13.13 10.28
CA ASP A 101 16.22 14.07 9.21
C ASP A 101 15.17 13.44 8.26
N GLY A 102 14.13 12.85 8.85
CA GLY A 102 13.10 12.08 8.15
C GLY A 102 12.35 12.87 7.07
N GLU A 103 12.34 14.21 7.17
CA GLU A 103 11.80 15.08 6.12
C GLU A 103 12.54 14.89 4.77
N ASN A 104 13.87 14.70 4.81
CA ASN A 104 14.69 14.52 3.60
C ASN A 104 14.94 13.05 3.27
N GLN A 105 14.99 12.16 4.27
CA GLN A 105 15.22 10.72 4.03
C GLN A 105 13.98 9.98 3.50
N TRP A 106 12.79 10.25 4.04
CA TRP A 106 11.56 9.53 3.68
C TRP A 106 10.32 10.41 3.55
N ASP A 107 10.52 11.69 3.23
CA ASP A 107 9.47 12.70 3.04
C ASP A 107 8.55 12.92 4.26
N TYR A 108 9.01 12.67 5.49
CA TYR A 108 8.19 12.92 6.69
C TYR A 108 7.71 14.37 6.72
N ARG A 109 6.41 14.55 6.98
CA ARG A 109 5.83 15.88 7.18
C ARG A 109 4.54 15.80 7.97
N ARG A 110 4.27 16.85 8.74
CA ARG A 110 2.94 17.14 9.27
C ARG A 110 2.05 17.63 8.12
N LEU A 111 0.77 17.26 8.10
CA LEU A 111 -0.18 17.70 7.06
C LEU A 111 -1.56 18.01 7.64
N THR A 112 -2.49 18.45 6.79
CA THR A 112 -3.91 18.60 7.15
C THR A 112 -4.72 17.50 6.48
N THR A 113 -5.67 16.91 7.22
CA THR A 113 -6.53 15.83 6.72
C THR A 113 -8.00 16.26 6.74
N VAL A 114 -8.70 16.07 5.62
CA VAL A 114 -10.11 16.49 5.44
C VAL A 114 -10.94 15.38 4.79
N SER A 115 -12.25 15.39 5.03
CA SER A 115 -13.25 14.71 4.19
C SER A 115 -13.93 15.72 3.27
N ILE A 116 -14.24 15.34 2.03
CA ILE A 116 -14.88 16.20 1.02
C ILE A 116 -16.00 15.44 0.30
N GLU A 117 -17.24 15.92 0.42
CA GLU A 117 -18.36 15.50 -0.44
C GLU A 117 -18.38 16.35 -1.72
N ALA A 118 -18.45 15.72 -2.90
CA ALA A 118 -18.45 16.48 -4.17
C ALA A 118 -19.36 15.89 -5.25
N ASP A 119 -19.88 16.76 -6.13
CA ASP A 119 -20.59 16.38 -7.35
C ASP A 119 -19.64 16.32 -8.53
N VAL A 120 -19.43 15.13 -9.10
CA VAL A 120 -18.57 14.94 -10.28
C VAL A 120 -19.36 14.43 -11.49
N GLN A 121 -20.68 14.66 -11.52
CA GLN A 121 -21.55 14.22 -12.61
C GLN A 121 -21.36 15.08 -13.87
N ASN A 122 -21.37 16.42 -13.74
CA ASN A 122 -21.53 17.36 -14.87
C ASN A 122 -20.34 18.33 -15.06
N VAL A 123 -19.11 17.80 -15.05
CA VAL A 123 -17.87 18.63 -14.98
C VAL A 123 -17.44 19.23 -16.33
N SER A 124 -17.97 18.74 -17.46
CA SER A 124 -17.70 19.25 -18.82
C SER A 124 -17.79 20.76 -18.92
N ASP A 125 -18.91 21.30 -18.43
CA ASP A 125 -19.31 22.69 -18.55
C ASP A 125 -18.41 23.65 -17.75
N LEU A 126 -17.52 23.12 -16.91
CA LEU A 126 -16.58 23.88 -16.09
C LEU A 126 -15.18 23.87 -16.70
N VAL A 127 -14.72 22.73 -17.24
CA VAL A 127 -13.41 22.62 -17.90
C VAL A 127 -13.32 23.56 -19.12
N ASP A 128 -14.36 23.59 -19.95
CA ASP A 128 -14.43 24.50 -21.10
C ASP A 128 -14.36 25.99 -20.69
N LYS A 129 -14.81 26.33 -19.47
CA LYS A 129 -14.72 27.69 -18.92
C LYS A 129 -13.32 27.99 -18.36
N GLU A 130 -12.68 27.03 -17.69
CA GLU A 130 -11.31 27.13 -17.19
C GLU A 130 -10.30 27.31 -18.35
N ASP A 131 -10.38 26.47 -19.38
CA ASP A 131 -9.44 26.50 -20.52
C ASP A 131 -9.73 27.63 -21.53
N SER A 132 -10.97 28.11 -21.64
CA SER A 132 -11.27 29.32 -22.42
C SER A 132 -10.96 30.62 -21.66
N ALA A 133 -10.84 30.59 -20.33
CA ALA A 133 -10.35 31.70 -19.52
C ALA A 133 -8.82 31.79 -19.56
N SER A 134 -8.10 30.67 -19.39
CA SER A 134 -6.64 30.63 -19.45
C SER A 134 -6.10 31.14 -20.80
N ASN A 135 -6.68 30.68 -21.91
CA ASN A 135 -6.35 31.13 -23.28
C ASN A 135 -6.74 32.60 -23.59
N LYS A 136 -7.58 33.25 -22.77
CA LYS A 136 -7.84 34.70 -22.92
C LYS A 136 -6.78 35.56 -22.24
N SER A 137 -6.11 35.06 -21.20
CA SER A 137 -5.08 35.82 -20.48
C SER A 137 -3.87 36.17 -21.36
N THR A 138 -3.45 35.24 -22.21
CA THR A 138 -2.25 35.33 -23.07
C THR A 138 -2.39 36.27 -24.25
N ASN A 139 -3.61 36.61 -24.67
CA ASN A 139 -3.90 37.35 -25.91
C ASN A 139 -4.04 38.89 -25.72
N SER A 140 -3.63 39.41 -24.56
CA SER A 140 -3.93 40.79 -24.12
C SER A 140 -2.76 41.80 -24.20
N ARG A 141 -1.63 41.47 -24.85
CA ARG A 141 -0.44 42.35 -24.94
C ARG A 141 0.29 42.36 -26.30
N SER A 142 -0.23 43.06 -27.30
CA SER A 142 0.54 43.39 -28.53
C SER A 142 -0.02 44.52 -29.43
N HIS A 143 -0.32 45.72 -28.90
CA HIS A 143 -0.62 46.89 -29.74
C HIS A 143 -0.08 48.25 -29.26
N THR A 144 1.23 48.48 -29.47
CA THR A 144 1.77 49.84 -29.67
C THR A 144 2.92 49.81 -30.67
N LEU A 145 2.83 50.59 -31.77
CA LEU A 145 3.96 50.78 -32.69
C LEU A 145 4.85 51.94 -32.21
N ALA A 146 6.17 51.80 -32.36
CA ALA A 146 7.11 52.91 -32.34
C ALA A 146 8.19 52.70 -33.42
N THR A 147 8.42 53.71 -34.27
CA THR A 147 9.30 53.60 -35.44
C THR A 147 10.73 54.07 -35.13
N ARG A 148 11.74 53.37 -35.67
CA ARG A 148 13.02 53.98 -36.12
C ARG A 148 13.74 53.11 -37.16
N LYS A 149 14.85 53.63 -37.71
CA LYS A 149 15.30 53.34 -39.09
C LYS A 149 16.84 53.41 -39.21
N LYS A 150 17.42 52.58 -40.09
CA LYS A 150 18.88 52.37 -40.33
C LYS A 150 19.59 51.60 -39.19
N SER A 151 20.74 50.94 -39.40
CA SER A 151 21.62 50.87 -40.59
C SER A 151 22.08 49.43 -40.93
N CYS A 152 22.68 49.29 -42.11
CA CYS A 152 23.34 48.08 -42.60
C CYS A 152 24.64 47.78 -41.83
N GLU A 153 24.99 46.50 -41.70
CA GLU A 153 26.27 46.05 -42.28
C GLU A 153 26.19 44.59 -42.75
N THR A 154 27.21 44.09 -43.47
CA THR A 154 27.15 42.85 -44.27
C THR A 154 28.40 42.01 -44.09
N THR A 155 28.24 40.69 -43.91
CA THR A 155 29.30 39.72 -44.23
C THR A 155 28.70 38.45 -44.82
N THR A 156 29.40 37.85 -45.78
CA THR A 156 28.89 36.79 -46.65
C THR A 156 29.59 35.45 -46.40
N SER A 157 28.86 34.34 -46.60
CA SER A 157 29.38 33.23 -47.41
C SER A 157 28.26 32.32 -47.91
N ASN A 158 28.50 31.64 -49.04
CA ASN A 158 27.61 30.64 -49.65
C ASN A 158 27.90 29.25 -49.04
N LYS A 159 27.07 28.19 -49.13
CA LYS A 159 26.23 27.69 -50.24
C LYS A 159 24.97 26.98 -49.64
N LYS A 160 23.76 26.97 -50.24
CA LYS A 160 23.32 26.26 -51.48
C LYS A 160 23.66 24.75 -51.44
N LYS A 161 22.73 23.78 -51.63
CA LYS A 161 21.43 23.76 -52.35
C LYS A 161 20.51 22.59 -51.84
N ARG A 162 19.17 22.77 -51.97
CA ARG A 162 18.12 21.90 -52.60
C ARG A 162 18.35 20.37 -52.74
N CYS A 163 17.37 19.45 -52.74
CA CYS A 163 15.89 19.36 -52.53
C CYS A 163 15.56 17.84 -52.50
N ALA A 164 14.71 17.28 -51.62
CA ALA A 164 13.23 17.26 -51.59
C ALA A 164 12.51 16.46 -52.72
N LYS A 165 11.43 15.72 -52.34
CA LYS A 165 10.42 14.96 -53.15
C LYS A 165 10.78 13.53 -53.60
N THR A 166 9.86 12.55 -53.85
CA THR A 166 8.47 12.17 -53.41
C THR A 166 8.10 10.77 -53.99
N SER A 167 6.85 10.28 -53.78
CA SER A 167 6.15 9.08 -54.35
C SER A 167 6.55 7.71 -53.78
N ARG A 168 5.67 6.71 -53.51
CA ARG A 168 4.21 6.45 -53.71
C ARG A 168 3.76 5.78 -55.04
N SER A 169 3.63 4.45 -55.01
CA SER A 169 2.93 3.53 -55.95
C SER A 169 3.19 2.06 -55.52
N ASP A 170 2.50 1.02 -55.98
CA ASP A 170 1.05 0.72 -56.03
C ASP A 170 0.88 -0.76 -56.49
N ARG A 171 0.13 -1.58 -55.74
CA ARG A 171 -0.67 -2.80 -56.10
C ARG A 171 -0.16 -3.95 -57.04
N THR A 172 -0.87 -5.08 -56.90
CA THR A 172 -0.97 -6.32 -57.73
C THR A 172 0.17 -7.36 -57.59
N GLY A 173 -0.12 -8.67 -57.59
CA GLY A 173 -1.41 -9.41 -57.59
C GLY A 173 -1.22 -10.93 -57.80
N SER A 174 -2.28 -11.76 -57.56
CA SER A 174 -2.33 -13.26 -57.63
C SER A 174 -1.32 -14.00 -56.72
N GLY A 175 -1.59 -15.15 -56.09
CA GLY A 175 -2.74 -16.09 -56.09
C GLY A 175 -2.19 -17.49 -55.67
N ASP A 176 -2.81 -18.67 -55.88
CA ASP A 176 -4.14 -19.12 -56.34
C ASP A 176 -4.24 -20.63 -55.91
N ASP A 177 -5.30 -21.34 -55.49
CA ASP A 177 -6.58 -21.15 -54.74
C ASP A 177 -7.08 -22.59 -54.23
N ASP A 178 -8.27 -22.73 -53.58
CA ASP A 178 -9.04 -23.98 -53.20
C ASP A 178 -8.44 -24.96 -52.13
N ASP A 179 -9.15 -25.80 -51.35
CA ASP A 179 -10.57 -26.13 -51.01
C ASP A 179 -10.55 -26.61 -49.50
N ASP A 180 -11.54 -27.15 -48.75
CA ASP A 180 -12.86 -27.80 -48.91
C ASP A 180 -13.69 -27.61 -47.58
N GLU A 181 -14.96 -28.07 -47.46
CA GLU A 181 -15.85 -27.91 -46.27
C GLU A 181 -16.26 -29.24 -45.58
N ASN A 182 -16.86 -29.19 -44.38
CA ASN A 182 -18.07 -29.97 -44.00
C ASN A 182 -18.59 -29.62 -42.57
N ASP A 183 -19.93 -29.52 -42.43
CA ASP A 183 -20.68 -29.30 -41.17
C ASP A 183 -21.09 -30.62 -40.47
N SER A 184 -21.52 -30.56 -39.19
CA SER A 184 -22.89 -30.98 -38.75
C SER A 184 -23.09 -31.00 -37.22
N ASP A 185 -23.75 -29.97 -36.68
CA ASP A 185 -24.99 -29.92 -35.85
C ASP A 185 -25.46 -31.05 -34.88
N ASP A 186 -26.49 -30.67 -34.08
CA ASP A 186 -27.33 -31.36 -33.07
C ASP A 186 -26.66 -31.72 -31.71
N GLU A 187 -27.20 -31.38 -30.53
CA GLU A 187 -28.53 -31.65 -29.91
C GLU A 187 -28.73 -33.14 -29.55
N SER A 188 -29.30 -33.56 -28.41
CA SER A 188 -29.76 -32.90 -27.15
C SER A 188 -29.72 -33.93 -25.99
N ASP A 189 -30.18 -33.59 -24.76
CA ASP A 189 -31.23 -34.33 -24.01
C ASP A 189 -31.25 -34.01 -22.49
N ASP A 190 -32.47 -33.96 -21.93
CA ASP A 190 -32.79 -33.79 -20.50
C ASP A 190 -33.09 -35.14 -19.81
N GLU A 191 -32.97 -35.22 -18.48
CA GLU A 191 -33.84 -36.11 -17.65
C GLU A 191 -34.25 -35.44 -16.33
N ASP A 192 -35.57 -35.36 -16.09
CA ASP A 192 -36.21 -34.91 -14.84
C ASP A 192 -36.25 -36.02 -13.76
N LEU A 193 -36.13 -35.68 -12.48
CA LEU A 193 -36.63 -36.50 -11.36
C LEU A 193 -37.14 -35.67 -10.16
N GLU A 194 -38.43 -35.85 -9.84
CA GLU A 194 -39.15 -35.35 -8.65
C GLU A 194 -40.33 -36.32 -8.33
N PRO A 195 -41.08 -36.21 -7.21
CA PRO A 195 -40.69 -35.89 -5.83
C PRO A 195 -41.32 -36.90 -4.82
N VAL A 196 -41.24 -36.65 -3.49
CA VAL A 196 -42.00 -37.39 -2.46
C VAL A 196 -42.52 -36.47 -1.34
N GLU A 197 -43.84 -36.47 -1.09
CA GLU A 197 -44.53 -35.79 0.03
C GLU A 197 -44.46 -36.63 1.34
N THR A 198 -44.56 -36.13 2.59
CA THR A 198 -45.64 -35.35 3.25
C THR A 198 -45.12 -34.89 4.64
N ALA A 199 -45.24 -33.62 5.09
CA ALA A 199 -46.40 -32.96 5.76
C ALA A 199 -46.68 -33.40 7.23
N PRO A 200 -47.32 -32.60 8.13
CA PRO A 200 -47.84 -31.22 7.99
C PRO A 200 -47.62 -30.23 9.18
N SER A 201 -47.95 -28.93 8.95
CA SER A 201 -48.43 -27.91 9.93
C SER A 201 -47.44 -27.39 11.03
N ASN A 202 -47.41 -26.09 11.40
CA ASN A 202 -48.46 -25.07 11.38
C ASN A 202 -48.01 -23.70 10.80
N THR A 203 -49.00 -22.92 10.34
CA THR A 203 -48.84 -21.58 9.76
C THR A 203 -49.12 -20.44 10.74
N VAL A 204 -48.35 -19.35 10.63
CA VAL A 204 -48.85 -17.97 10.83
C VAL A 204 -48.17 -17.05 9.81
N ASP A 205 -48.84 -15.97 9.46
CA ASP A 205 -48.61 -15.14 8.26
C ASP A 205 -48.15 -13.72 8.65
N ALA A 206 -47.20 -13.15 7.88
CA ALA A 206 -47.18 -11.76 7.39
C ALA A 206 -45.78 -11.29 6.94
N GLY A 207 -45.74 -10.53 5.84
CA GLY A 207 -44.69 -9.53 5.59
C GLY A 207 -43.63 -9.91 4.55
N ALA A 208 -43.72 -9.30 3.36
CA ALA A 208 -42.62 -9.29 2.40
C ALA A 208 -41.69 -8.09 2.66
N GLY A 209 -40.39 -8.35 2.75
CA GLY A 209 -39.32 -7.36 2.82
C GLY A 209 -38.04 -8.00 2.27
N SER A 210 -37.28 -7.25 1.47
CA SER A 210 -36.04 -7.73 0.84
C SER A 210 -34.84 -7.00 1.47
N ASP A 211 -34.32 -7.58 2.54
CA ASP A 211 -33.16 -7.02 3.23
C ASP A 211 -31.87 -7.55 2.60
N SER A 212 -31.07 -6.63 2.07
CA SER A 212 -29.74 -6.87 1.51
C SER A 212 -28.74 -5.96 2.22
N ASP A 213 -28.56 -6.18 3.51
CA ASP A 213 -27.65 -5.42 4.37
C ASP A 213 -26.25 -6.04 4.36
N GLU A 214 -25.36 -5.53 3.50
CA GLU A 214 -23.92 -5.79 3.58
C GLU A 214 -23.14 -4.56 4.06
N ILE A 215 -22.67 -4.66 5.31
CA ILE A 215 -21.45 -4.04 5.85
C ILE A 215 -21.21 -2.56 5.48
N GLN A 216 -21.85 -1.65 6.20
CA GLN A 216 -21.43 -0.24 6.30
C GLN A 216 -21.04 0.09 7.75
N GLU A 217 -19.85 -0.34 8.19
CA GLU A 217 -19.32 0.00 9.52
C GLU A 217 -18.98 1.49 9.63
N SER A 218 -19.89 2.23 10.26
CA SER A 218 -19.67 3.64 10.57
C SER A 218 -18.66 3.81 11.72
N CYS A 219 -17.49 4.38 11.41
CA CYS A 219 -16.54 4.80 12.44
C CYS A 219 -17.15 5.92 13.30
N GLY A 220 -17.63 5.57 14.50
CA GLY A 220 -18.31 6.47 15.43
C GLY A 220 -17.41 7.55 16.04
N MET A 221 -17.16 8.63 15.29
CA MET A 221 -16.36 9.77 15.73
C MET A 221 -17.13 10.69 16.68
N ASN A 222 -16.67 10.83 17.92
CA ASN A 222 -17.14 11.88 18.84
C ASN A 222 -16.57 13.25 18.45
N SER A 223 -17.31 14.03 17.67
CA SER A 223 -16.88 15.33 17.17
C SER A 223 -17.01 16.45 18.23
N SER A 224 -15.87 16.94 18.72
CA SER A 224 -15.77 18.21 19.45
C SER A 224 -15.88 19.39 18.47
N SER A 225 -17.11 19.77 18.14
CA SER A 225 -17.43 20.70 17.04
C SER A 225 -16.88 22.13 17.24
N VAL A 226 -15.75 22.42 16.59
CA VAL A 226 -15.35 23.79 16.25
C VAL A 226 -16.25 24.28 15.10
N PRO A 227 -16.82 25.51 15.16
CA PRO A 227 -17.70 26.00 14.11
C PRO A 227 -16.93 26.19 12.79
N GLN A 228 -17.26 25.37 11.79
CA GLN A 228 -16.60 25.40 10.48
C GLN A 228 -17.02 26.61 9.62
N SER A 229 -16.09 27.07 8.78
CA SER A 229 -16.40 27.92 7.64
C SER A 229 -17.03 27.12 6.50
N SER A 230 -18.01 27.71 5.82
CA SER A 230 -18.56 27.16 4.56
C SER A 230 -17.56 27.19 3.39
N GLU A 231 -16.40 27.81 3.59
CA GLU A 231 -15.27 27.81 2.67
C GLU A 231 -14.22 26.79 3.14
N LEU A 232 -13.66 26.05 2.19
CA LEU A 232 -12.53 25.13 2.37
C LEU A 232 -11.27 25.87 2.85
N PRO A 233 -10.28 25.16 3.44
CA PRO A 233 -8.99 25.75 3.82
C PRO A 233 -8.33 26.53 2.68
N GLN A 234 -7.94 27.78 2.93
CA GLN A 234 -7.48 28.71 1.88
C GLN A 234 -6.19 28.29 1.17
N ASP A 235 -5.41 27.40 1.79
CA ASP A 235 -4.20 26.78 1.27
C ASP A 235 -4.45 25.45 0.53
N LEU A 236 -5.68 24.91 0.52
CA LEU A 236 -6.06 23.73 -0.28
C LEU A 236 -6.15 24.10 -1.78
N ASN A 237 -5.01 24.08 -2.46
CA ASN A 237 -4.80 24.75 -3.74
C ASN A 237 -5.08 23.90 -5.00
N TRP A 238 -5.65 22.70 -4.84
CA TRP A 238 -5.70 21.68 -5.90
C TRP A 238 -7.04 20.96 -6.06
N ILE A 239 -8.12 21.52 -5.51
CA ILE A 239 -9.50 20.97 -5.59
C ILE A 239 -10.43 22.01 -6.26
N ARG A 240 -11.34 21.55 -7.13
CA ARG A 240 -12.42 22.38 -7.69
C ARG A 240 -13.48 22.66 -6.63
N THR A 241 -13.30 23.75 -5.89
CA THR A 241 -14.20 24.16 -4.80
C THR A 241 -15.66 24.30 -5.25
N GLN A 242 -15.90 24.62 -6.53
CA GLN A 242 -17.23 24.71 -7.13
C GLN A 242 -17.97 23.36 -7.29
N LEU A 243 -17.30 22.23 -7.06
CA LEU A 243 -17.91 20.88 -7.06
C LEU A 243 -18.23 20.38 -5.65
N VAL A 244 -17.64 21.00 -4.62
CA VAL A 244 -17.75 20.54 -3.23
C VAL A 244 -19.10 20.97 -2.66
N ARG A 245 -19.76 20.03 -1.98
CA ARG A 245 -21.08 20.20 -1.35
C ARG A 245 -20.95 20.44 0.15
N ASP A 246 -20.11 19.64 0.79
CA ASP A 246 -19.77 19.74 2.21
C ASP A 246 -18.34 19.24 2.44
N TRP A 247 -17.74 19.58 3.58
CA TRP A 247 -16.40 19.11 3.95
C TRP A 247 -16.25 19.08 5.48
N SER A 248 -15.41 18.19 5.99
CA SER A 248 -15.06 18.13 7.42
C SER A 248 -13.56 18.09 7.64
N SER A 249 -13.11 18.64 8.78
CA SER A 249 -11.73 18.52 9.22
C SER A 249 -11.56 17.21 10.01
N LEU A 250 -10.70 16.31 9.52
CA LEU A 250 -10.38 15.05 10.19
C LEU A 250 -9.11 15.17 11.06
N GLY A 251 -8.20 16.08 10.74
CA GLY A 251 -7.02 16.35 11.56
C GLY A 251 -6.15 17.49 11.03
N GLY A 252 -5.42 18.13 11.93
CA GLY A 252 -4.44 19.17 11.62
C GLY A 252 -3.01 18.66 11.67
N THR A 253 -2.06 19.58 11.60
CA THR A 253 -0.61 19.30 11.75
C THR A 253 -0.22 18.91 13.18
N ASP A 254 -1.14 18.98 14.14
CA ASP A 254 -1.03 18.47 15.52
C ASP A 254 -1.35 16.97 15.64
N SER A 255 -2.24 16.47 14.79
CA SER A 255 -2.90 15.17 14.90
C SER A 255 -2.69 14.25 13.69
N THR A 256 -2.22 14.79 12.56
CA THR A 256 -1.93 14.03 11.33
C THR A 256 -0.59 14.39 10.70
N ALA A 257 0.03 13.38 10.08
CA ALA A 257 1.33 13.44 9.42
C ALA A 257 1.40 12.43 8.27
N GLN A 258 2.54 12.33 7.59
CA GLN A 258 2.74 11.45 6.45
C GLN A 258 4.19 11.05 6.30
N VAL A 259 4.43 9.85 5.78
CA VAL A 259 5.72 9.37 5.26
C VAL A 259 5.57 8.85 3.83
N HIS A 260 6.67 8.74 3.09
CA HIS A 260 6.75 7.91 1.88
C HIS A 260 7.09 6.46 2.29
N PRO A 261 6.14 5.50 2.24
CA PRO A 261 6.30 4.22 2.94
C PRO A 261 7.46 3.36 2.46
N TYR A 262 7.73 3.35 1.16
CA TYR A 262 8.89 2.65 0.58
C TYR A 262 10.22 3.19 1.12
N LYS A 263 10.45 4.51 1.03
CA LYS A 263 11.66 5.18 1.57
C LYS A 263 11.84 4.89 3.06
N PHE A 264 10.76 5.01 3.84
CA PHE A 264 10.77 4.75 5.28
C PHE A 264 11.16 3.29 5.60
N THR A 265 10.55 2.32 4.91
CA THR A 265 10.86 0.88 5.10
C THR A 265 12.32 0.58 4.79
N TYR A 266 12.86 1.09 3.69
CA TYR A 266 14.26 0.85 3.35
C TYR A 266 15.22 1.57 4.32
N PHE A 267 14.92 2.80 4.71
CA PHE A 267 15.76 3.55 5.65
C PHE A 267 15.87 2.85 7.01
N ILE A 268 14.74 2.45 7.61
CA ILE A 268 14.72 1.77 8.92
C ILE A 268 15.42 0.40 8.86
N LEU A 269 15.33 -0.32 7.74
CA LEU A 269 16.08 -1.56 7.53
C LEU A 269 17.59 -1.31 7.45
N HIS A 270 18.03 -0.29 6.70
CA HIS A 270 19.44 0.13 6.67
C HIS A 270 19.96 0.48 8.08
N GLU A 271 19.18 1.20 8.87
CA GLU A 271 19.53 1.56 10.25
C GLU A 271 19.54 0.38 11.24
N ALA A 272 18.83 -0.70 10.95
CA ALA A 272 18.96 -1.97 11.68
C ALA A 272 20.23 -2.73 11.25
N MET A 273 20.45 -2.88 9.94
CA MET A 273 21.58 -3.63 9.37
C MET A 273 22.95 -2.98 9.62
N LYS A 274 23.02 -1.65 9.75
CA LYS A 274 24.25 -0.91 10.13
C LYS A 274 24.89 -1.37 11.45
N THR A 275 24.15 -2.05 12.32
CA THR A 275 24.67 -2.64 13.56
C THR A 275 25.52 -3.90 13.33
N GLY A 276 25.45 -4.52 12.14
CA GLY A 276 26.12 -5.77 11.80
C GLY A 276 25.47 -7.04 12.37
N ALA A 277 24.51 -6.89 13.29
CA ALA A 277 23.79 -7.96 14.00
C ALA A 277 22.45 -8.35 13.34
N VAL A 278 22.14 -7.77 12.18
CA VAL A 278 20.98 -8.12 11.34
C VAL A 278 21.49 -8.55 9.97
N ASP A 279 21.16 -9.76 9.56
CA ASP A 279 21.28 -10.20 8.16
C ASP A 279 19.92 -10.16 7.46
N LEU A 280 19.92 -9.91 6.15
CA LEU A 280 18.76 -10.04 5.28
C LEU A 280 19.00 -11.21 4.31
N ILE A 281 18.06 -12.12 4.18
CA ILE A 281 18.10 -13.26 3.25
C ILE A 281 16.87 -13.23 2.35
N LEU A 282 17.05 -13.45 1.05
CA LEU A 282 15.95 -13.69 0.11
C LEU A 282 15.57 -15.17 0.11
N GLY A 283 14.42 -15.47 0.71
CA GLY A 283 13.89 -16.82 0.84
C GLY A 283 12.42 -16.86 1.23
N LYS A 284 11.65 -17.75 0.60
CA LYS A 284 10.25 -18.03 0.94
C LYS A 284 10.21 -19.09 2.05
N VAL A 285 9.89 -18.68 3.27
CA VAL A 285 9.57 -19.62 4.37
C VAL A 285 8.38 -20.50 3.98
N ASN A 286 8.50 -21.80 4.26
CA ASN A 286 7.48 -22.81 3.94
C ASN A 286 7.04 -23.66 5.14
N GLU A 287 7.80 -23.69 6.23
CA GLU A 287 7.52 -24.51 7.42
C GLU A 287 8.11 -23.83 8.67
N ILE A 288 7.42 -23.94 9.80
CA ILE A 288 7.97 -23.61 11.12
C ILE A 288 8.52 -24.91 11.71
N LYS A 289 9.75 -24.88 12.24
CA LYS A 289 10.35 -26.03 12.92
C LYS A 289 10.00 -26.00 14.40
N TYR A 290 9.76 -27.16 14.96
CA TYR A 290 9.45 -27.35 16.38
C TYR A 290 10.41 -28.37 17.00
N ASN A 291 10.67 -28.24 18.31
CA ASN A 291 11.49 -29.18 19.08
C ASN A 291 10.64 -30.30 19.73
N ASP A 292 11.29 -31.26 20.39
CA ASP A 292 10.64 -32.39 21.09
C ASP A 292 9.65 -31.98 22.21
N MET A 293 9.63 -30.70 22.62
CA MET A 293 8.71 -30.13 23.61
C MET A 293 7.55 -29.34 22.98
N GLY A 294 7.56 -29.14 21.66
CA GLY A 294 6.55 -28.35 20.93
C GLY A 294 6.85 -26.86 20.81
N CYS A 295 7.94 -26.34 21.39
CA CYS A 295 8.36 -24.95 21.19
C CYS A 295 8.91 -24.78 19.76
N ALA A 296 8.71 -23.60 19.18
CA ALA A 296 9.34 -23.26 17.90
C ALA A 296 10.87 -23.22 18.04
N SER A 297 11.55 -23.74 17.02
CA SER A 297 13.01 -23.98 17.01
C SER A 297 13.71 -23.49 15.75
N GLY A 298 12.97 -22.88 14.82
CA GLY A 298 13.49 -22.38 13.55
C GLY A 298 12.44 -22.34 12.45
N VAL A 299 12.89 -22.20 11.21
CA VAL A 299 12.07 -22.29 9.99
C VAL A 299 12.82 -23.05 8.91
N SER A 300 12.10 -23.63 7.94
CA SER A 300 12.70 -23.90 6.62
C SER A 300 12.21 -22.90 5.58
N TYR A 301 13.05 -22.69 4.57
CA TYR A 301 12.77 -21.76 3.47
C TYR A 301 13.40 -22.24 2.16
N ILE A 302 12.78 -21.85 1.05
CA ILE A 302 13.31 -22.01 -0.30
C ILE A 302 14.04 -20.70 -0.66
N PRO A 303 15.34 -20.67 -0.98
CA PRO A 303 16.05 -19.46 -1.40
C PRO A 303 15.45 -18.86 -2.68
N THR A 304 15.36 -17.53 -2.77
CA THR A 304 14.69 -16.81 -3.88
C THR A 304 15.53 -15.71 -4.54
N SER A 305 16.83 -15.65 -4.28
CA SER A 305 17.75 -14.76 -5.01
C SER A 305 18.04 -15.26 -6.43
N GLU A 306 18.58 -14.39 -7.28
CA GLU A 306 18.92 -14.68 -8.69
C GLU A 306 19.84 -15.92 -8.87
N GLU A 307 20.62 -16.29 -7.84
CA GLU A 307 21.47 -17.50 -7.85
C GLU A 307 20.64 -18.81 -7.86
N PHE A 308 19.38 -18.78 -7.41
CA PHE A 308 18.50 -19.94 -7.26
C PHE A 308 17.29 -19.93 -8.21
N GLU A 309 17.24 -19.02 -9.20
CA GLU A 309 16.23 -19.11 -10.26
C GLU A 309 16.30 -20.47 -10.97
N GLY A 310 15.16 -21.18 -11.00
CA GLY A 310 15.07 -22.54 -11.55
C GLY A 310 15.56 -23.66 -10.61
N LYS A 311 15.89 -23.37 -9.34
CA LYS A 311 16.25 -24.36 -8.30
C LYS A 311 15.21 -24.41 -7.16
N SER A 312 13.93 -24.51 -7.51
CA SER A 312 12.79 -24.50 -6.55
C SER A 312 12.84 -25.54 -5.44
N ASP A 313 13.64 -26.59 -5.64
CA ASP A 313 13.62 -27.80 -4.82
C ASP A 313 14.70 -27.76 -3.70
N GLU A 314 15.53 -26.71 -3.67
CA GLU A 314 16.55 -26.50 -2.65
C GLU A 314 15.92 -25.87 -1.40
N VAL A 315 15.76 -26.66 -0.33
CA VAL A 315 15.19 -26.23 0.95
C VAL A 315 16.30 -26.09 1.98
N GLU A 316 16.51 -24.86 2.46
CA GLU A 316 17.41 -24.54 3.57
C GLU A 316 16.65 -24.56 4.90
N THR A 317 17.36 -24.78 6.01
CA THR A 317 16.80 -24.71 7.38
C THR A 317 17.59 -23.72 8.21
N LEU A 318 16.90 -22.98 9.07
CA LEU A 318 17.47 -21.93 9.90
C LEU A 318 16.95 -22.06 11.35
N ASP A 319 17.79 -22.64 12.20
CA ASP A 319 17.51 -22.82 13.63
C ASP A 319 17.44 -21.46 14.35
N ALA A 320 16.50 -21.30 15.28
CA ALA A 320 16.25 -20.07 16.03
C ALA A 320 15.63 -20.36 17.40
N GLN A 321 15.87 -19.48 18.37
CA GLN A 321 15.19 -19.54 19.68
C GLN A 321 13.84 -18.80 19.66
N GLN A 322 13.66 -17.85 18.74
CA GLN A 322 12.41 -17.11 18.56
C GLN A 322 12.14 -16.88 17.07
N VAL A 323 10.89 -17.10 16.64
CA VAL A 323 10.42 -16.90 15.26
C VAL A 323 9.28 -15.88 15.28
N VAL A 324 9.41 -14.80 14.50
CA VAL A 324 8.44 -13.70 14.42
C VAL A 324 7.81 -13.66 13.03
N LEU A 325 6.49 -13.90 12.95
CA LEU A 325 5.75 -13.82 11.70
C LEU A 325 5.25 -12.39 11.45
N ALA A 326 5.88 -11.70 10.50
CA ALA A 326 5.52 -10.35 10.04
C ALA A 326 5.04 -10.36 8.56
N MET A 327 4.44 -11.47 8.14
CA MET A 327 4.17 -11.83 6.73
C MET A 327 3.02 -11.04 6.07
N GLY A 328 2.36 -10.14 6.81
CA GLY A 328 1.17 -9.43 6.33
C GLY A 328 0.04 -10.42 5.98
N PRO A 329 -0.63 -10.29 4.83
CA PRO A 329 -1.74 -11.18 4.49
C PRO A 329 -1.29 -12.62 4.21
N TRP A 330 0.02 -12.85 3.97
CA TRP A 330 0.57 -14.19 3.79
C TRP A 330 0.76 -14.98 5.10
N THR A 331 0.41 -14.44 6.27
CA THR A 331 0.45 -15.19 7.55
C THR A 331 -0.36 -16.49 7.47
N SER A 332 -1.57 -16.45 6.90
CA SER A 332 -2.45 -17.62 6.74
C SER A 332 -1.97 -18.66 5.70
N ARG A 333 -0.86 -18.40 5.00
CA ARG A 333 -0.14 -19.42 4.20
C ARG A 333 0.80 -20.29 5.03
N LEU A 334 1.06 -19.93 6.30
CA LEU A 334 1.94 -20.66 7.23
C LEU A 334 1.22 -21.09 8.52
N LEU A 335 0.13 -20.39 8.89
CA LEU A 335 -0.78 -20.75 9.98
C LEU A 335 -2.22 -20.72 9.44
N PRO A 336 -2.77 -21.82 8.89
CA PRO A 336 -4.05 -21.83 8.18
C PRO A 336 -5.23 -21.28 8.99
N ASP A 337 -5.33 -21.66 10.26
CA ASP A 337 -6.37 -21.21 11.20
C ASP A 337 -6.19 -19.76 11.68
N CYS A 338 -5.10 -19.07 11.32
CA CYS A 338 -4.90 -17.67 11.68
C CYS A 338 -5.89 -16.79 10.89
N PRO A 339 -6.81 -16.05 11.55
CA PRO A 339 -7.91 -15.33 10.89
C PRO A 339 -7.48 -14.04 10.16
N ILE A 340 -6.25 -13.99 9.63
CA ILE A 340 -5.72 -12.88 8.83
C ILE A 340 -5.91 -13.22 7.36
N SER A 341 -6.77 -12.45 6.69
CA SER A 341 -7.04 -12.53 5.26
C SER A 341 -6.36 -11.41 4.47
N GLY A 342 -6.39 -11.52 3.14
CA GLY A 342 -5.96 -10.47 2.24
C GLY A 342 -7.15 -9.78 1.57
N LEU A 343 -7.30 -8.47 1.79
CA LEU A 343 -8.19 -7.61 0.98
C LEU A 343 -7.38 -6.91 -0.11
N ARG A 344 -7.64 -7.18 -1.41
CA ARG A 344 -6.93 -6.50 -2.51
C ARG A 344 -7.40 -5.06 -2.62
N ALA A 345 -6.48 -4.10 -2.72
CA ALA A 345 -6.79 -2.70 -2.98
C ALA A 345 -5.94 -2.16 -4.13
N HIS A 346 -6.56 -1.39 -5.02
CA HIS A 346 -5.91 -0.77 -6.17
C HIS A 346 -5.48 0.66 -5.84
N SER A 347 -4.30 1.05 -6.32
CA SER A 347 -3.81 2.43 -6.21
C SER A 347 -3.04 2.89 -7.44
N ILE A 348 -3.00 4.20 -7.59
CA ILE A 348 -2.22 4.91 -8.61
C ILE A 348 -1.39 6.00 -7.93
N THR A 349 -0.32 6.41 -8.59
CA THR A 349 0.33 7.68 -8.26
C THR A 349 0.36 8.58 -9.48
N ILE A 350 0.07 9.87 -9.27
CA ILE A 350 -0.14 10.86 -10.32
C ILE A 350 0.84 12.00 -10.12
N LYS A 351 1.57 12.40 -11.16
CA LYS A 351 2.38 13.62 -11.14
C LYS A 351 1.50 14.85 -11.43
N PRO A 352 1.37 15.83 -10.52
CA PRO A 352 0.59 17.04 -10.76
C PRO A 352 1.15 17.87 -11.91
N SER A 353 0.28 18.50 -12.70
CA SER A 353 0.70 19.41 -13.80
C SER A 353 1.53 20.60 -13.32
N THR A 354 1.40 20.97 -12.05
CA THR A 354 2.09 22.07 -11.35
C THR A 354 3.41 21.65 -10.71
N GLY A 355 3.79 20.37 -10.79
CA GLY A 355 4.89 19.79 -10.02
C GLY A 355 4.47 19.42 -8.60
N THR A 356 4.06 20.40 -7.80
CA THR A 356 3.63 20.20 -6.39
C THR A 356 2.19 20.66 -6.16
N VAL A 357 1.61 20.20 -5.05
CA VAL A 357 0.31 20.63 -4.49
C VAL A 357 0.46 20.83 -2.98
N SER A 358 -0.50 21.48 -2.30
CA SER A 358 -0.43 21.63 -0.84
C SER A 358 -0.56 20.28 -0.10
N PRO A 359 0.11 20.12 1.06
CA PRO A 359 0.17 18.84 1.78
C PRO A 359 -1.16 18.53 2.47
N TYR A 360 -2.03 17.84 1.75
CA TYR A 360 -3.31 17.35 2.23
C TYR A 360 -3.46 15.85 2.03
N ALA A 361 -4.05 15.19 3.02
CA ALA A 361 -4.73 13.92 2.84
C ALA A 361 -6.23 14.19 2.75
N ILE A 362 -6.87 13.67 1.72
CA ILE A 362 -8.26 13.97 1.39
C ILE A 362 -9.01 12.64 1.25
N PHE A 363 -9.94 12.39 2.16
CA PHE A 363 -10.97 11.38 2.00
C PHE A 363 -12.08 12.03 1.16
N THR A 364 -12.66 11.31 0.20
CA THR A 364 -13.70 11.88 -0.66
C THR A 364 -14.91 10.98 -0.77
N GLU A 365 -16.07 11.60 -0.93
CA GLU A 365 -17.35 10.95 -1.21
C GLU A 365 -17.89 11.57 -2.50
N LEU A 366 -17.54 10.97 -3.65
CA LEU A 366 -17.80 11.58 -4.96
C LEU A 366 -19.12 11.06 -5.52
N LYS A 367 -20.09 11.96 -5.70
CA LYS A 367 -21.34 11.63 -6.39
C LYS A 367 -21.08 11.47 -7.89
N ILE A 368 -21.09 10.23 -8.36
CA ILE A 368 -20.84 9.86 -9.77
C ILE A 368 -22.13 9.61 -10.55
N GLY A 369 -23.23 9.27 -9.87
CA GLY A 369 -24.54 8.98 -10.45
C GLY A 369 -25.69 9.46 -9.57
N ARG A 370 -26.93 9.23 -10.02
CA ARG A 370 -28.14 9.70 -9.29
C ARG A 370 -28.17 9.19 -7.84
N ASN A 371 -27.88 7.91 -7.65
CA ASN A 371 -27.73 7.26 -6.34
C ASN A 371 -26.36 6.54 -6.22
N ASN A 372 -25.40 6.85 -7.09
CA ASN A 372 -24.11 6.15 -7.17
C ASN A 372 -23.01 7.09 -6.68
N TYR A 373 -22.12 6.54 -5.85
CA TYR A 373 -20.99 7.21 -5.25
C TYR A 373 -19.70 6.44 -5.54
N PHE A 374 -18.56 7.06 -5.29
CA PHE A 374 -17.23 6.49 -5.45
C PHE A 374 -16.29 7.25 -4.51
N SER A 375 -15.59 6.55 -3.63
CA SER A 375 -15.01 7.20 -2.45
C SER A 375 -13.49 7.02 -2.35
N PRO A 376 -12.71 7.57 -3.31
CA PRO A 376 -11.27 7.42 -3.34
C PRO A 376 -10.59 8.31 -2.29
N GLU A 377 -9.48 7.82 -1.77
CA GLU A 377 -8.59 8.57 -0.89
C GLU A 377 -7.45 9.17 -1.71
N MET A 378 -7.12 10.43 -1.47
CA MET A 378 -6.14 11.22 -2.23
C MET A 378 -5.12 11.86 -1.29
N TYR A 379 -3.91 11.31 -1.23
CA TYR A 379 -2.84 11.84 -0.39
C TYR A 379 -1.76 12.52 -1.24
N ALA A 380 -1.60 13.84 -1.12
CA ALA A 380 -0.46 14.51 -1.71
C ALA A 380 0.85 13.97 -1.11
N ARG A 381 1.93 13.83 -1.89
CA ARG A 381 3.32 13.62 -1.44
C ARG A 381 4.15 14.88 -1.74
N LYS A 382 5.48 14.81 -1.75
CA LYS A 382 6.35 15.94 -2.12
C LYS A 382 6.40 16.18 -3.64
N ASP A 383 6.23 15.14 -4.45
CA ASP A 383 6.49 15.10 -5.90
C ASP A 383 5.38 14.41 -6.73
N GLU A 384 4.54 13.62 -6.09
CA GLU A 384 3.35 12.95 -6.66
C GLU A 384 2.11 13.13 -5.77
N VAL A 385 0.95 12.67 -6.22
CA VAL A 385 -0.25 12.42 -5.41
C VAL A 385 -0.55 10.94 -5.49
N TYR A 386 -0.62 10.29 -4.33
CA TYR A 386 -1.10 8.91 -4.19
C TYR A 386 -2.62 8.90 -4.17
N VAL A 387 -3.24 7.95 -4.86
CA VAL A 387 -4.69 7.75 -4.86
C VAL A 387 -5.02 6.26 -4.76
N CYS A 388 -5.93 5.88 -3.87
CA CYS A 388 -6.49 4.52 -3.81
C CYS A 388 -8.02 4.56 -3.70
N GLY A 389 -8.66 3.41 -3.92
CA GLY A 389 -10.08 3.22 -3.69
C GLY A 389 -10.34 2.05 -2.74
N GLU A 390 -11.62 1.71 -2.63
CA GLU A 390 -12.12 0.54 -1.92
C GLU A 390 -11.44 -0.77 -2.36
N GLY A 391 -11.46 -1.77 -1.48
CA GLY A 391 -10.90 -3.08 -1.75
C GLY A 391 -11.84 -3.98 -2.56
N ASP A 392 -11.28 -4.92 -3.32
CA ASP A 392 -11.99 -6.01 -3.96
C ASP A 392 -11.71 -7.36 -3.28
N THR A 393 -12.78 -8.13 -3.07
CA THR A 393 -12.80 -9.40 -2.32
C THR A 393 -12.83 -10.65 -3.22
N LEU A 394 -12.98 -10.47 -4.54
CA LEU A 394 -13.28 -11.54 -5.49
C LEU A 394 -12.04 -12.31 -6.00
N VAL A 395 -10.83 -11.94 -5.57
CA VAL A 395 -9.58 -12.57 -6.03
C VAL A 395 -8.70 -12.98 -4.85
N GLU A 396 -8.51 -14.29 -4.71
CA GLU A 396 -7.68 -14.90 -3.67
C GLU A 396 -6.28 -14.30 -3.57
N LEU A 397 -5.69 -14.33 -2.37
CA LEU A 397 -4.31 -13.91 -2.14
C LEU A 397 -3.33 -14.79 -2.96
N PRO A 398 -2.60 -14.23 -3.95
CA PRO A 398 -1.66 -15.00 -4.76
C PRO A 398 -0.47 -15.49 -3.92
N GLU A 399 0.28 -16.45 -4.44
CA GLU A 399 1.39 -17.09 -3.73
C GLU A 399 2.45 -16.09 -3.21
N THR A 400 2.72 -15.03 -3.95
CA THR A 400 3.81 -14.07 -3.68
C THR A 400 3.44 -12.61 -4.04
N SER A 401 4.18 -11.63 -3.50
CA SER A 401 3.84 -10.19 -3.60
C SER A 401 4.13 -9.52 -4.95
N ASP A 402 4.85 -10.22 -5.83
CA ASP A 402 5.11 -9.90 -7.24
C ASP A 402 4.03 -10.47 -8.18
N ALA A 403 3.38 -11.59 -7.82
CA ALA A 403 2.24 -12.17 -8.53
C ALA A 403 0.90 -11.43 -8.31
N VAL A 404 0.91 -10.27 -7.64
CA VAL A 404 -0.29 -9.45 -7.41
C VAL A 404 -0.67 -8.70 -8.69
N GLU A 405 -1.72 -9.20 -9.36
CA GLU A 405 -2.33 -8.58 -10.53
C GLU A 405 -2.83 -7.15 -10.24
N VAL A 406 -2.69 -6.27 -11.24
CA VAL A 406 -3.18 -4.89 -11.23
C VAL A 406 -4.30 -4.74 -12.26
N VAL A 407 -5.55 -4.73 -11.81
CA VAL A 407 -6.72 -4.48 -12.68
C VAL A 407 -6.64 -3.04 -13.19
N ARG A 408 -6.37 -2.89 -14.49
CA ARG A 408 -6.11 -1.59 -15.10
C ARG A 408 -7.33 -0.68 -15.04
N GLU A 409 -8.51 -1.26 -15.22
CA GLU A 409 -9.79 -0.57 -15.32
C GLU A 409 -10.10 0.11 -13.98
N LYS A 410 -9.78 -0.53 -12.84
CA LYS A 410 -9.87 0.07 -11.50
C LYS A 410 -8.90 1.24 -11.32
N CYS A 411 -7.68 1.12 -11.81
CA CYS A 411 -6.72 2.23 -11.81
C CYS A 411 -7.12 3.40 -12.72
N ASP A 412 -7.75 3.12 -13.86
CA ASP A 412 -8.22 4.13 -14.82
C ASP A 412 -9.52 4.80 -14.34
N GLU A 413 -10.38 4.06 -13.62
CA GLU A 413 -11.56 4.55 -12.86
C GLU A 413 -11.14 5.54 -11.75
N LEU A 414 -10.15 5.17 -10.92
CA LEU A 414 -9.56 6.06 -9.91
C LEU A 414 -9.10 7.39 -10.54
N TYR A 415 -8.32 7.31 -11.62
CA TYR A 415 -7.81 8.51 -12.31
C TYR A 415 -8.94 9.37 -12.91
N HIS A 416 -9.98 8.75 -13.48
CA HIS A 416 -11.11 9.44 -14.09
C HIS A 416 -11.84 10.34 -13.10
N TYR A 417 -12.19 9.82 -11.91
CA TYR A 417 -12.96 10.59 -10.93
C TYR A 417 -12.12 11.65 -10.19
N VAL A 418 -10.87 11.36 -9.78
CA VAL A 418 -10.02 12.39 -9.14
C VAL A 418 -9.58 13.50 -10.09
N SER A 419 -9.51 13.22 -11.40
CA SER A 419 -9.31 14.24 -12.44
C SER A 419 -10.51 15.18 -12.59
N LYS A 420 -11.73 14.71 -12.32
CA LYS A 420 -12.90 15.61 -12.27
C LYS A 420 -12.81 16.56 -11.07
N LEU A 421 -12.37 16.05 -9.91
CA LEU A 421 -12.22 16.85 -8.70
C LEU A 421 -11.03 17.85 -8.76
N SER A 422 -9.89 17.48 -9.36
CA SER A 422 -8.66 18.28 -9.32
C SER A 422 -8.20 18.81 -10.69
N PRO A 423 -7.98 20.14 -10.85
CA PRO A 423 -7.44 20.72 -12.08
C PRO A 423 -5.92 20.51 -12.24
N ASN A 424 -5.25 19.97 -11.21
CA ASN A 424 -3.82 19.66 -11.23
C ASN A 424 -3.56 18.17 -11.54
N LEU A 425 -4.52 17.29 -11.22
CA LEU A 425 -4.49 15.88 -11.62
C LEU A 425 -5.01 15.67 -13.05
N SER A 426 -6.06 16.40 -13.46
CA SER A 426 -6.65 16.26 -14.81
C SER A 426 -5.69 16.61 -15.97
N ARG A 427 -4.64 17.37 -15.67
CA ARG A 427 -3.54 17.73 -16.59
C ARG A 427 -2.21 17.09 -16.17
N GLY A 428 -2.24 16.26 -15.13
CA GLY A 428 -1.12 15.44 -14.69
C GLY A 428 -0.95 14.20 -15.57
N HIS A 429 -0.19 13.23 -15.06
CA HIS A 429 -0.11 11.89 -15.65
C HIS A 429 0.13 10.85 -14.57
N ILE A 430 -0.45 9.66 -14.78
CA ILE A 430 -0.20 8.50 -13.92
C ILE A 430 1.27 8.07 -14.07
N LEU A 431 2.01 8.10 -12.98
CA LEU A 431 3.38 7.56 -12.88
C LEU A 431 3.35 6.04 -12.72
N LYS A 432 2.42 5.54 -11.89
CA LYS A 432 2.33 4.12 -11.54
C LYS A 432 0.88 3.67 -11.36
N ARG A 433 0.59 2.44 -11.79
CA ARG A 433 -0.60 1.66 -11.40
C ARG A 433 -0.12 0.46 -10.60
N GLN A 434 -0.80 0.11 -9.52
CA GLN A 434 -0.40 -0.99 -8.64
C GLN A 434 -1.58 -1.52 -7.82
N ALA A 435 -1.42 -2.72 -7.26
CA ALA A 435 -2.33 -3.29 -6.29
C ALA A 435 -1.54 -3.99 -5.17
N CYS A 436 -2.13 -4.08 -3.98
CA CYS A 436 -1.62 -4.83 -2.84
C CYS A 436 -2.76 -5.47 -2.06
N TYR A 437 -2.45 -6.52 -1.31
CA TYR A 437 -3.34 -7.06 -0.31
C TYR A 437 -3.06 -6.42 1.05
N LEU A 438 -4.09 -5.90 1.70
CA LEU A 438 -4.07 -5.45 3.10
C LEU A 438 -4.28 -6.67 4.02
N PRO A 439 -3.53 -6.79 5.13
CA PRO A 439 -3.75 -7.85 6.11
C PRO A 439 -4.94 -7.49 7.00
N VAL A 440 -6.11 -8.07 6.75
CA VAL A 440 -7.35 -7.80 7.51
C VAL A 440 -7.58 -8.93 8.51
N LEU A 441 -7.84 -8.59 9.77
CA LEU A 441 -8.26 -9.56 10.79
C LEU A 441 -9.77 -9.81 10.67
N ASN A 442 -10.15 -11.06 10.41
CA ASN A 442 -11.53 -11.49 10.19
C ASN A 442 -12.21 -11.94 11.50
N VAL A 443 -12.14 -11.12 12.55
CA VAL A 443 -12.64 -11.46 13.90
C VAL A 443 -13.72 -10.45 14.36
N PRO A 444 -14.99 -10.85 14.55
CA PRO A 444 -16.08 -9.93 14.92
C PRO A 444 -15.90 -9.22 16.28
N THR A 445 -14.98 -9.69 17.13
CA THR A 445 -14.72 -9.15 18.48
C THR A 445 -13.45 -8.32 18.58
N SER A 446 -12.65 -8.19 17.50
CA SER A 446 -11.44 -7.37 17.48
C SER A 446 -11.08 -6.90 16.08
N SER A 447 -10.95 -5.58 15.91
CA SER A 447 -10.49 -4.93 14.68
C SER A 447 -8.98 -4.66 14.66
N GLY A 448 -8.24 -5.27 15.59
CA GLY A 448 -6.80 -5.02 15.80
C GLY A 448 -5.88 -5.93 14.97
N PRO A 449 -4.57 -5.60 14.88
CA PRO A 449 -3.54 -6.56 14.54
C PRO A 449 -3.37 -7.60 15.65
N LEU A 450 -2.90 -8.79 15.30
CA LEU A 450 -2.40 -9.77 16.25
C LEU A 450 -0.92 -9.48 16.53
N VAL A 451 -0.60 -9.20 17.79
CA VAL A 451 0.72 -8.75 18.26
C VAL A 451 1.03 -9.42 19.60
N GLY A 452 1.89 -10.43 19.59
CA GLY A 452 2.25 -11.17 20.80
C GLY A 452 3.01 -12.47 20.52
N GLU A 453 3.29 -13.22 21.58
CA GLU A 453 3.59 -14.65 21.47
C GLU A 453 2.29 -15.40 21.17
N THR A 454 2.38 -16.55 20.50
CA THR A 454 1.23 -17.45 20.28
C THR A 454 1.11 -18.43 21.45
N ASN A 455 0.16 -19.36 21.38
CA ASN A 455 0.11 -20.49 22.32
C ASN A 455 1.23 -21.54 22.11
N LEU A 456 2.13 -21.32 21.14
CA LEU A 456 3.36 -22.09 20.94
C LEU A 456 4.57 -21.26 21.38
N GLU A 457 5.29 -21.76 22.38
CA GLU A 457 6.48 -21.11 22.96
C GLU A 457 7.54 -20.82 21.88
N GLY A 458 8.06 -19.59 21.85
CA GLY A 458 9.04 -19.12 20.86
C GLY A 458 8.44 -18.68 19.51
N LEU A 459 7.14 -18.89 19.25
CA LEU A 459 6.48 -18.43 18.03
C LEU A 459 5.66 -17.15 18.30
N TYR A 460 6.05 -16.07 17.65
CA TYR A 460 5.43 -14.74 17.76
C TYR A 460 4.75 -14.32 16.47
N LEU A 461 3.70 -13.52 16.60
CA LEU A 461 2.94 -12.95 15.48
C LEU A 461 2.89 -11.42 15.59
N ALA A 462 3.10 -10.74 14.46
CA ALA A 462 2.97 -9.29 14.32
C ALA A 462 2.36 -8.95 12.94
N SER A 463 1.05 -9.16 12.77
CA SER A 463 0.34 -8.97 11.50
C SER A 463 -1.13 -8.55 11.71
N GLY A 464 -1.88 -8.32 10.64
CA GLY A 464 -3.31 -7.93 10.71
C GLY A 464 -3.58 -6.41 10.80
N HIS A 465 -2.57 -5.57 10.59
CA HIS A 465 -2.68 -4.10 10.77
C HIS A 465 -3.56 -3.34 9.76
N SER A 466 -4.24 -4.03 8.84
CA SER A 466 -5.10 -3.47 7.79
C SER A 466 -4.43 -2.30 7.03
N CYS A 467 -5.15 -1.22 6.73
CA CYS A 467 -4.62 0.00 6.12
C CYS A 467 -3.63 0.77 7.02
N TRP A 468 -3.70 0.60 8.35
CA TRP A 468 -2.91 1.35 9.34
C TRP A 468 -1.50 0.80 9.60
N GLY A 469 -1.06 -0.22 8.87
CA GLY A 469 0.26 -0.83 9.02
C GLY A 469 1.44 0.17 8.99
N ILE A 470 1.37 1.24 8.19
CA ILE A 470 2.44 2.28 8.20
C ILE A 470 2.39 3.12 9.49
N ASN A 471 1.19 3.49 9.95
CA ASN A 471 1.01 4.27 11.17
C ASN A 471 1.51 3.51 12.39
N ASN A 472 1.24 2.21 12.45
CA ASN A 472 1.42 1.37 13.64
C ASN A 472 2.79 0.69 13.73
N ALA A 473 3.63 0.77 12.69
CA ALA A 473 4.85 -0.03 12.62
C ALA A 473 5.92 0.31 13.68
N PRO A 474 6.28 1.59 13.95
CA PRO A 474 7.22 1.90 15.02
C PRO A 474 6.76 1.41 16.39
N GLY A 475 5.49 1.63 16.74
CA GLY A 475 4.91 1.16 18.00
C GLY A 475 4.94 -0.37 18.09
N THR A 476 4.48 -1.07 17.04
CA THR A 476 4.52 -2.54 16.97
C THR A 476 5.94 -3.06 17.11
N GLY A 477 6.91 -2.48 16.38
CA GLY A 477 8.32 -2.90 16.44
C GLY A 477 8.93 -2.72 17.82
N LYS A 478 8.63 -1.62 18.51
CA LYS A 478 9.06 -1.39 19.89
C LYS A 478 8.44 -2.40 20.85
N ILE A 479 7.12 -2.59 20.78
CA ILE A 479 6.37 -3.61 21.55
C ILE A 479 6.99 -5.00 21.35
N MET A 480 7.27 -5.39 20.11
CA MET A 480 7.90 -6.68 19.82
C MET A 480 9.32 -6.79 20.41
N SER A 481 10.11 -5.70 20.43
CA SER A 481 11.44 -5.74 21.08
C SER A 481 11.36 -5.93 22.59
N GLU A 482 10.35 -5.38 23.25
CA GLU A 482 10.10 -5.55 24.68
C GLU A 482 9.61 -6.98 24.98
N LEU A 483 8.69 -7.52 24.17
CA LEU A 483 8.23 -8.91 24.28
C LEU A 483 9.37 -9.92 24.10
N LEU A 484 10.19 -9.76 23.06
CA LEU A 484 11.21 -10.74 22.67
C LEU A 484 12.41 -10.78 23.64
N LEU A 485 12.72 -9.68 24.32
CA LEU A 485 13.93 -9.57 25.16
C LEU A 485 13.66 -9.46 26.66
N ASP A 486 12.54 -8.84 27.06
CA ASP A 486 12.16 -8.69 28.47
C ASP A 486 10.94 -9.57 28.85
N GLY A 487 10.31 -10.24 27.88
CA GLY A 487 9.18 -11.16 28.09
C GLY A 487 7.82 -10.49 28.30
N ALA A 488 7.74 -9.15 28.22
CA ALA A 488 6.50 -8.40 28.40
C ALA A 488 6.56 -7.03 27.72
N ALA A 489 5.46 -6.62 27.08
CA ALA A 489 5.30 -5.24 26.62
C ALA A 489 5.14 -4.27 27.80
N THR A 490 5.79 -3.11 27.73
CA THR A 490 5.74 -2.07 28.77
C THR A 490 5.40 -0.68 28.23
N SER A 491 5.64 -0.41 26.94
CA SER A 491 5.28 0.84 26.29
C SER A 491 3.79 0.97 25.91
N ALA A 492 3.02 -0.13 25.95
CA ALA A 492 1.60 -0.16 25.62
C ALA A 492 0.90 -1.35 26.28
N ASP A 493 -0.39 -1.20 26.59
CA ASP A 493 -1.27 -2.33 26.91
C ASP A 493 -1.76 -2.97 25.60
N ILE A 494 -1.27 -4.18 25.34
CA ILE A 494 -1.61 -5.00 24.16
C ILE A 494 -2.46 -6.23 24.51
N SER A 495 -3.02 -6.30 25.73
CA SER A 495 -3.76 -7.48 26.20
C SER A 495 -4.94 -7.90 25.30
N ALA A 496 -5.52 -6.96 24.55
CA ALA A 496 -6.58 -7.20 23.56
C ALA A 496 -6.06 -7.44 22.11
N LEU A 497 -4.75 -7.65 21.93
CA LEU A 497 -4.08 -7.95 20.65
C LEU A 497 -3.35 -9.32 20.69
N ASP A 498 -3.43 -10.02 21.83
CA ASP A 498 -2.84 -11.34 22.07
C ASP A 498 -3.35 -12.37 21.04
N PRO A 499 -2.48 -13.00 20.23
CA PRO A 499 -2.86 -14.02 19.25
C PRO A 499 -3.71 -15.17 19.82
N GLY A 500 -3.42 -15.61 21.04
CA GLY A 500 -4.06 -16.75 21.70
C GLY A 500 -5.50 -16.49 22.16
N LEU A 501 -5.98 -15.25 22.07
CA LEU A 501 -7.41 -14.94 22.24
C LEU A 501 -8.25 -15.21 20.99
N TYR A 502 -7.61 -15.45 19.84
CA TYR A 502 -8.26 -15.39 18.52
C TYR A 502 -8.06 -16.62 17.64
N PHE A 503 -6.97 -17.38 17.80
CA PHE A 503 -6.77 -18.69 17.15
C PHE A 503 -5.77 -19.56 17.91
N ASP A 504 -5.69 -20.83 17.51
CA ASP A 504 -4.71 -21.80 18.04
C ASP A 504 -3.64 -22.07 16.97
N ALA A 505 -2.39 -21.69 17.24
CA ALA A 505 -1.27 -21.87 16.31
C ALA A 505 -0.75 -23.32 16.23
N SER A 506 -1.24 -24.22 17.09
CA SER A 506 -0.90 -25.66 17.07
C SER A 506 -1.74 -26.46 16.06
N VAL A 507 -2.78 -25.85 15.49
CA VAL A 507 -3.55 -26.45 14.38
C VAL A 507 -2.77 -26.25 13.08
N LEU A 508 -2.03 -27.29 12.71
CA LEU A 508 -1.31 -27.42 11.45
C LEU A 508 -1.94 -28.61 10.69
N GLU A 509 -2.48 -28.36 9.49
CA GLU A 509 -3.11 -29.38 8.62
C GLU A 509 -2.10 -30.32 7.93
#